data_AF-A0A3N5F9P3-F1
#
_entry.id   AF-A0A3N5F9P3-F1
#
_cell.length_a   1.000
_cell.length_b   1.000
_cell.length_c   1.000
_cell.angle_alpha   90.00
_cell.angle_beta   90.00
_cell.angle_gamma   90.00
#
_symmetry.space_group_name_H-M   'P 1'
#
loop_
_entity.id
_entity.type
_entity.pdbx_description
1 polymer ?
#
loop_
_entity_poly.entity_id
_entity_poly.type
_entity_poly.pdbx_seq_one_letter_code
_entity_poly.pdbx_strand_id
1 'polypeptide(L)'
;MKYTLEDYNQNAVLKIHWTLFITLLYLLKHYLLAIIPFSYQIPLLGVIIRDAIPKNILDMVYQYSTLLLLSSCLPALLIAIIALKRRSLKAPQSPNFYRWSWRHGRILLLSSVILELMLIGWYLGSGKKHFNEFMLLIIYLDIMVIFFIARSQRVRDIFSQYPKTEEEEWQLSLTKNTLLAYQNYLDIELFTQHRAEALKKIETLSEDIWQQAQQEHSIEAYQRYLDLPITHKKHRYEANQRLEQLTAQLHQPINSE
;
A
#
# COMPACT_ATOMS: atom_id res chain seq x y z
N MET A 1 0.80 4.10 19.02
CA MET A 1 0.88 3.54 17.64
C MET A 1 2.00 4.25 16.89
N LYS A 2 2.78 3.56 16.04
CA LYS A 2 3.89 4.18 15.29
C LYS A 2 3.45 4.99 14.06
N TYR A 3 2.22 4.80 13.59
CA TYR A 3 1.65 5.44 12.40
C TYR A 3 0.24 5.91 12.69
N THR A 4 -0.21 6.98 12.02
CA THR A 4 -1.60 7.49 12.10
C THR A 4 -2.47 6.86 11.02
N LEU A 5 -3.80 6.95 11.13
CA LEU A 5 -4.72 6.44 10.10
C LEU A 5 -4.48 7.09 8.72
N GLU A 6 -4.00 8.34 8.71
CA GLU A 6 -3.66 9.08 7.49
C GLU A 6 -2.47 8.49 6.72
N ASP A 7 -1.59 7.73 7.39
CA ASP A 7 -0.46 7.05 6.75
C ASP A 7 -0.88 5.87 5.88
N TYR A 8 -2.12 5.38 6.04
CA TYR A 8 -2.65 4.23 5.32
C TYR A 8 -3.46 4.66 4.10
N ASN A 9 -3.44 3.83 3.06
CA ASN A 9 -4.31 3.97 1.89
C ASN A 9 -5.65 3.24 2.11
N GLN A 10 -6.51 3.31 1.09
CA GLN A 10 -7.84 2.67 1.08
C GLN A 10 -7.79 1.15 1.30
N ASN A 11 -6.67 0.51 0.97
CA ASN A 11 -6.47 -0.94 1.12
C ASN A 11 -5.87 -1.31 2.49
N ALA A 12 -5.88 -0.40 3.47
CA ALA A 12 -5.25 -0.56 4.78
C ALA A 12 -3.74 -0.87 4.73
N VAL A 13 -3.04 -0.35 3.71
CA VAL A 13 -1.60 -0.53 3.50
C VAL A 13 -0.88 0.81 3.61
N LEU A 14 0.33 0.83 4.16
CA LEU A 14 1.14 2.05 4.25
C LEU A 14 1.37 2.73 2.89
N LYS A 15 1.07 4.04 2.85
CA LYS A 15 1.36 4.93 1.72
C LYS A 15 2.87 5.04 1.50
N ILE A 16 3.24 5.13 0.22
CA ILE A 16 4.62 5.39 -0.18
C ILE A 16 4.96 6.81 0.28
N HIS A 17 5.93 6.92 1.17
CA HIS A 17 6.40 8.21 1.66
C HIS A 17 7.25 8.93 0.60
N TRP A 18 7.23 10.26 0.60
CA TRP A 18 7.94 11.07 -0.39
C TRP A 18 9.44 10.77 -0.45
N THR A 19 10.07 10.44 0.69
CA THR A 19 11.49 10.06 0.74
C THR A 19 11.81 8.81 -0.07
N LEU A 20 10.94 7.80 -0.05
CA LEU A 20 11.09 6.60 -0.87
C LEU A 20 10.87 6.92 -2.35
N PHE A 21 9.95 7.84 -2.66
CA PHE A 21 9.74 8.31 -4.03
C PHE A 21 10.97 9.03 -4.59
N ILE A 22 11.57 9.95 -3.83
CA ILE A 22 12.82 10.63 -4.23
C ILE A 22 13.95 9.62 -4.39
N THR A 23 14.03 8.63 -3.51
CA THR A 23 15.02 7.55 -3.64
C THR A 23 14.83 6.77 -4.94
N LEU A 24 13.59 6.38 -5.27
CA LEU A 24 13.30 5.72 -6.54
C LEU A 24 13.65 6.60 -7.74
N LEU A 25 13.32 7.88 -7.70
CA LEU A 25 13.64 8.83 -8.76
C LEU A 25 15.16 8.96 -8.95
N TYR A 26 15.90 9.06 -7.84
CA TYR A 26 17.36 9.09 -7.86
C TYR A 26 17.96 7.80 -8.43
N LEU A 27 17.46 6.62 -8.07
CA LEU A 27 17.93 5.35 -8.62
C LEU A 27 17.62 5.19 -10.11
N LEU A 28 16.66 5.96 -10.63
CA LEU A 28 16.34 6.04 -12.05
C LEU A 28 17.11 7.16 -12.78
N LYS A 29 18.08 7.82 -12.13
CA LYS A 29 18.86 8.94 -12.68
C LYS A 29 19.39 8.64 -14.08
N HIS A 30 19.94 7.46 -14.34
CA HIS A 30 20.51 7.14 -15.66
C HIS A 30 19.45 7.07 -16.76
N TYR A 31 18.24 6.58 -16.46
CA TYR A 31 17.13 6.64 -17.42
C TYR A 31 16.67 8.07 -17.67
N LEU A 32 16.57 8.90 -16.62
CA LEU A 32 16.21 10.31 -16.76
C LEU A 32 17.24 11.06 -17.60
N LEU A 33 18.51 10.83 -17.32
CA LEU A 33 19.64 11.41 -18.06
C LEU A 33 19.69 10.93 -19.52
N ALA A 34 19.37 9.66 -19.78
CA ALA A 34 19.32 9.11 -21.13
C ALA A 34 18.16 9.68 -21.98
N ILE A 35 17.11 10.23 -21.36
CA ILE A 35 16.00 10.89 -22.06
C ILE A 35 16.36 12.32 -22.48
N ILE A 36 17.30 12.98 -21.79
CA ILE A 36 17.69 14.37 -22.07
C ILE A 36 18.09 14.58 -23.55
N PRO A 37 18.95 13.77 -24.17
CA PRO A 37 19.29 13.91 -25.60
C PRO A 37 18.07 13.86 -26.53
N PHE A 38 17.10 12.98 -26.24
CA PHE A 38 15.87 12.85 -27.03
C PHE A 38 14.97 14.06 -26.86
N SER A 39 14.94 14.65 -25.66
CA SER A 39 14.11 15.82 -25.38
C SER A 39 14.51 17.07 -26.18
N TYR A 40 15.78 17.17 -26.62
CA TYR A 40 16.23 18.24 -27.51
C TYR A 40 15.58 18.22 -28.90
N GLN A 41 15.06 17.06 -29.33
CA GLN A 41 14.38 16.93 -30.62
C GLN A 41 12.93 17.43 -30.55
N ILE A 42 12.38 17.65 -29.35
CA ILE A 42 11.01 18.12 -29.15
C ILE A 42 11.01 19.65 -29.07
N PRO A 43 10.30 20.38 -29.95
CA PRO A 43 10.43 21.84 -30.09
C PRO A 43 10.24 22.64 -28.79
N LEU A 44 9.23 22.28 -27.99
CA LEU A 44 8.91 23.01 -26.77
C LEU A 44 9.83 22.63 -25.60
N LEU A 45 10.13 21.34 -25.43
CA LEU A 45 10.99 20.86 -24.35
C LEU A 45 12.46 21.19 -24.58
N GLY A 46 12.91 21.17 -25.84
CA GLY A 46 14.29 21.43 -26.21
C GLY A 46 14.75 22.86 -25.93
N VAL A 47 13.86 23.85 -25.99
CA VAL A 47 14.16 25.24 -25.59
C VAL A 47 14.35 25.34 -24.08
N ILE A 48 13.37 24.82 -23.31
CA ILE A 48 13.41 24.86 -21.85
C ILE A 48 14.67 24.19 -21.30
N ILE A 49 15.02 23.02 -21.83
CA ILE A 49 16.15 22.22 -21.33
C ILE A 49 17.49 22.86 -21.72
N ARG A 50 17.58 23.47 -22.92
CA ARG A 50 18.78 24.19 -23.36
C ARG A 50 19.09 25.38 -22.46
N ASP A 51 18.06 26.08 -22.02
CA ASP A 51 18.22 27.28 -21.18
C ASP A 51 18.42 26.91 -19.70
N ALA A 52 17.82 25.80 -19.25
CA ALA A 52 17.89 25.35 -17.86
C ALA A 52 19.16 24.54 -17.52
N ILE A 53 19.75 23.84 -18.49
CA ILE A 53 20.88 22.93 -18.24
C ILE A 53 22.16 23.47 -18.90
N PRO A 54 23.14 23.92 -18.10
CA PRO A 54 24.46 24.32 -18.58
C PRO A 54 25.13 23.24 -19.45
N LYS A 55 25.80 23.65 -20.52
CA LYS A 55 26.43 22.75 -21.50
C LYS A 55 27.46 21.79 -20.87
N ASN A 56 28.20 22.24 -19.87
CA ASN A 56 29.15 21.38 -19.11
C ASN A 56 28.45 20.21 -18.40
N ILE A 57 27.22 20.41 -17.91
CA ILE A 57 26.42 19.31 -17.33
C ILE A 57 25.98 18.36 -18.43
N LEU A 58 25.59 18.89 -19.59
CA LEU A 58 25.13 18.08 -20.71
C LEU A 58 26.24 17.19 -21.28
N ASP A 59 27.43 17.75 -21.54
CA ASP A 59 28.59 17.00 -22.03
C ASP A 59 28.99 15.89 -21.02
N MET A 60 28.85 16.17 -19.73
CA MET A 60 29.06 15.19 -18.65
C MET A 60 28.02 14.06 -18.67
N VAL A 61 26.74 14.37 -18.91
CA VAL A 61 25.66 13.38 -19.04
C VAL A 61 25.92 12.43 -20.21
N TYR A 62 26.37 12.95 -21.35
CA TYR A 62 26.77 12.13 -22.49
C TYR A 62 27.97 11.23 -22.17
N GLN A 63 28.92 11.72 -21.38
CA GLN A 63 30.12 10.96 -21.04
C GLN A 63 29.89 9.84 -20.02
N TYR A 64 28.81 9.92 -19.23
CA TYR A 64 28.50 8.99 -18.13
C TYR A 64 27.35 8.03 -18.46
N SER A 65 26.44 8.37 -19.38
CA SER A 65 25.29 7.52 -19.75
C SER A 65 25.70 6.30 -20.60
N THR A 66 26.39 5.36 -19.98
CA THR A 66 26.73 4.09 -20.60
C THR A 66 25.53 3.14 -20.52
N LEU A 67 25.23 2.41 -21.60
CA LEU A 67 24.19 1.36 -21.61
C LEU A 67 24.33 0.37 -20.45
N LEU A 68 25.57 0.12 -20.01
CA LEU A 68 25.87 -0.74 -18.88
C LEU A 68 25.33 -0.20 -17.54
N LEU A 69 25.38 1.11 -17.32
CA LEU A 69 24.85 1.73 -16.10
C LEU A 69 23.32 1.74 -16.09
N LEU A 70 22.67 1.80 -17.25
CA LEU A 70 21.20 1.63 -17.33
C LEU A 70 20.75 0.27 -16.82
N SER A 71 21.55 -0.79 -17.03
CA SER A 71 21.21 -2.13 -16.55
C SER A 71 21.16 -2.21 -15.01
N SER A 72 21.97 -1.40 -14.31
CA SER A 72 21.95 -1.32 -12.85
C SER A 72 20.65 -0.76 -12.29
N CYS A 73 19.91 0.02 -13.09
CA CYS A 73 18.65 0.63 -12.70
C CYS A 73 17.44 -0.32 -12.89
N LEU A 74 17.59 -1.47 -13.56
CA LEU A 74 16.49 -2.39 -13.84
C LEU A 74 15.72 -2.85 -12.59
N PRO A 75 16.38 -3.22 -11.46
CA PRO A 75 15.66 -3.57 -10.24
C PRO A 75 14.86 -2.39 -9.67
N ALA A 76 15.42 -1.16 -9.72
CA ALA A 76 14.73 0.04 -9.25
C ALA A 76 13.54 0.40 -10.17
N LEU A 77 13.69 0.24 -11.48
CA LEU A 77 12.63 0.45 -12.46
C LEU A 77 11.47 -0.53 -12.24
N LEU A 78 11.78 -1.81 -12.00
CA LEU A 78 10.78 -2.80 -11.64
C LEU A 78 9.99 -2.33 -10.41
N ILE A 79 10.68 -1.93 -9.33
CA ILE A 79 9.99 -1.44 -8.12
C ILE A 79 9.20 -0.17 -8.36
N ALA A 80 9.68 0.76 -9.20
CA ALA A 80 8.94 1.97 -9.56
C ALA A 80 7.63 1.64 -10.32
N ILE A 81 7.68 0.72 -11.29
CA ILE A 81 6.50 0.26 -12.03
C ILE A 81 5.49 -0.39 -11.06
N ILE A 82 5.97 -1.24 -10.14
CA ILE A 82 5.13 -1.90 -9.14
C ILE A 82 4.56 -0.88 -8.15
N ALA A 83 5.31 0.13 -7.73
CA ALA A 83 4.85 1.20 -6.86
C ALA A 83 3.68 1.99 -7.48
N LEU A 84 3.78 2.32 -8.78
CA LEU A 84 2.72 2.98 -9.53
C LEU A 84 1.48 2.09 -9.64
N LYS A 85 1.68 0.82 -10.01
CA LYS A 85 0.62 -0.17 -10.11
C LYS A 85 -0.06 -0.44 -8.77
N ARG A 86 0.69 -0.54 -7.66
CA ARG A 86 0.18 -0.74 -6.29
C ARG A 86 -0.79 0.36 -5.84
N ARG A 87 -0.67 1.58 -6.36
CA ARG A 87 -1.62 2.67 -6.08
C ARG A 87 -2.96 2.47 -6.78
N SER A 88 -2.96 1.85 -7.95
CA SER A 88 -4.14 1.67 -8.81
C SER A 88 -4.76 0.27 -8.70
N LEU A 89 -4.00 -0.74 -8.30
CA LEU A 89 -4.50 -2.11 -8.19
C LEU A 89 -5.36 -2.24 -6.94
N LYS A 90 -6.62 -2.59 -7.18
CA LYS A 90 -7.47 -3.22 -6.19
C LYS A 90 -6.98 -4.66 -5.97
N ALA A 91 -7.05 -5.08 -4.72
CA ALA A 91 -6.73 -6.41 -4.17
C ALA A 91 -6.94 -7.65 -5.10
N PRO A 92 -8.06 -7.79 -5.85
CA PRO A 92 -8.43 -9.09 -6.42
C PRO A 92 -7.57 -9.54 -7.62
N GLN A 93 -6.88 -8.62 -8.31
CA GLN A 93 -6.30 -8.91 -9.64
C GLN A 93 -4.76 -8.86 -9.69
N SER A 94 -4.05 -8.93 -8.57
CA SER A 94 -2.58 -8.83 -8.57
C SER A 94 -1.90 -10.20 -8.70
N PRO A 95 -1.20 -10.48 -9.83
CA PRO A 95 -0.33 -11.66 -9.95
C PRO A 95 0.65 -11.82 -8.78
N ASN A 96 0.96 -13.07 -8.44
CA ASN A 96 1.90 -13.43 -7.36
C ASN A 96 3.28 -12.80 -7.55
N PHE A 97 3.72 -12.60 -8.80
CA PHE A 97 4.98 -11.96 -9.13
C PHE A 97 5.11 -10.53 -8.58
N TYR A 98 4.04 -9.72 -8.62
CA TYR A 98 4.06 -8.35 -8.10
C TYR A 98 4.23 -8.34 -6.57
N ARG A 99 3.51 -9.22 -5.87
CA ARG A 99 3.63 -9.40 -4.42
C ARG A 99 5.03 -9.83 -4.02
N TRP A 100 5.58 -10.83 -4.73
CA TRP A 100 6.92 -11.33 -4.49
C TRP A 100 7.97 -10.23 -4.70
N SER A 101 7.90 -9.53 -5.83
CA SER A 101 8.84 -8.45 -6.17
C SER A 101 8.77 -7.31 -5.16
N TRP A 102 7.57 -6.94 -4.70
CA TRP A 102 7.42 -5.90 -3.69
C TRP A 102 8.00 -6.31 -2.34
N ARG A 103 7.74 -7.53 -1.88
CA ARG A 103 8.28 -8.05 -0.61
C ARG A 103 9.82 -8.07 -0.60
N HIS A 104 10.42 -8.31 -1.76
CA HIS A 104 11.87 -8.24 -1.96
C HIS A 104 12.36 -6.86 -2.43
N GLY A 105 11.48 -5.86 -2.49
CA GLY A 105 11.78 -4.56 -3.08
C GLY A 105 12.96 -3.86 -2.44
N ARG A 106 13.11 -3.98 -1.11
CA ARG A 106 14.28 -3.43 -0.40
C ARG A 106 15.60 -4.03 -0.89
N ILE A 107 15.64 -5.35 -1.11
CA ILE A 107 16.83 -6.06 -1.60
C ILE A 107 17.10 -5.67 -3.05
N LEU A 108 16.05 -5.57 -3.87
CA LEU A 108 16.15 -5.14 -5.26
C LEU A 108 16.73 -3.70 -5.37
N LEU A 109 16.24 -2.77 -4.55
CA LEU A 109 16.79 -1.40 -4.52
C LEU A 109 18.26 -1.38 -4.07
N LEU A 110 18.62 -2.14 -3.03
CA LEU A 110 20.01 -2.25 -2.60
C LEU A 110 20.91 -2.86 -3.69
N SER A 111 20.44 -3.91 -4.37
CA SER A 111 21.19 -4.53 -5.47
C SER A 111 21.42 -3.56 -6.63
N SER A 112 20.47 -2.67 -6.89
CA SER A 112 20.60 -1.63 -7.92
C SER A 112 21.79 -0.70 -7.62
N VAL A 113 21.86 -0.16 -6.40
CA VAL A 113 22.97 0.72 -5.97
C VAL A 113 24.30 -0.01 -5.90
N ILE A 114 24.30 -1.23 -5.36
CA ILE A 114 25.53 -2.03 -5.25
C ILE A 114 26.08 -2.35 -6.64
N LEU A 115 25.23 -2.70 -7.59
CA LEU A 115 25.64 -2.95 -8.97
C LEU A 115 26.22 -1.68 -9.60
N GLU A 116 25.59 -0.52 -9.40
CA GLU A 116 26.13 0.76 -9.84
C GLU A 116 27.53 1.03 -9.27
N LEU A 117 27.70 0.90 -7.95
CA LEU A 117 29.01 1.09 -7.28
C LEU A 117 30.06 0.09 -7.78
N MET A 118 29.68 -1.16 -8.04
CA MET A 118 30.58 -2.16 -8.63
C MET A 118 31.01 -1.77 -10.03
N LEU A 119 30.09 -1.27 -10.87
CA LEU A 119 30.41 -0.81 -12.22
C LEU A 119 31.32 0.43 -12.21
N ILE A 120 31.06 1.38 -11.31
CA ILE A 120 31.90 2.55 -11.05
C ILE A 120 33.31 2.11 -10.62
N GLY A 121 33.40 1.18 -9.66
CA GLY A 121 34.67 0.64 -9.18
C GLY A 121 35.45 -0.10 -10.27
N TRP A 122 34.77 -0.94 -11.06
CA TRP A 122 35.35 -1.60 -12.24
C TRP A 122 35.87 -0.58 -13.26
N TYR A 123 35.08 0.45 -13.53
CA TYR A 123 35.42 1.51 -14.47
C TYR A 123 36.67 2.27 -14.04
N LEU A 124 36.79 2.61 -12.74
CA LEU A 124 37.99 3.23 -12.16
C LEU A 124 39.20 2.29 -12.20
N GLY A 125 39.04 1.03 -11.80
CA GLY A 125 40.11 0.03 -11.78
C GLY A 125 40.69 -0.28 -13.15
N SER A 126 39.90 -0.12 -14.21
CA SER A 126 40.37 -0.31 -15.59
C SER A 126 41.25 0.83 -16.13
N GLY A 127 41.51 1.88 -15.36
CA GLY A 127 42.39 3.00 -15.75
C GLY A 127 41.83 3.89 -16.87
N LYS A 128 40.55 3.73 -17.23
CA LYS A 128 39.93 4.39 -18.39
C LYS A 128 39.61 5.87 -18.18
N LYS A 129 39.54 6.36 -16.93
CA LYS A 129 39.29 7.77 -16.62
C LYS A 129 39.92 8.21 -15.30
N HIS A 130 40.19 9.51 -15.20
CA HIS A 130 40.56 10.17 -13.97
C HIS A 130 39.36 10.34 -13.04
N PHE A 131 39.64 10.24 -11.75
CA PHE A 131 38.69 10.47 -10.67
C PHE A 131 38.23 11.93 -10.70
N ASN A 132 36.92 12.17 -10.78
CA ASN A 132 36.32 13.51 -10.81
C ASN A 132 35.54 13.76 -9.51
N GLU A 133 35.52 15.00 -9.02
CA GLU A 133 34.72 15.48 -7.89
C GLU A 133 33.23 15.08 -8.01
N PHE A 134 32.69 15.09 -9.22
CA PHE A 134 31.31 14.66 -9.45
C PHE A 134 31.08 13.16 -9.19
N MET A 135 32.07 12.32 -9.50
CA MET A 135 31.99 10.89 -9.25
C MET A 135 32.00 10.60 -7.75
N LEU A 136 32.79 11.34 -6.98
CA LEU A 136 32.75 11.33 -5.51
C LEU A 136 31.37 11.70 -4.98
N LEU A 137 30.74 12.74 -5.53
CA LEU A 137 29.40 13.15 -5.13
C LEU A 137 28.37 12.04 -5.40
N ILE A 138 28.43 11.37 -6.55
CA ILE A 138 27.55 10.22 -6.85
C ILE A 138 27.77 9.09 -5.84
N ILE A 139 29.02 8.68 -5.63
CA ILE A 139 29.36 7.61 -4.67
C ILE A 139 28.86 7.95 -3.27
N TYR A 140 29.03 9.20 -2.85
CA TYR A 140 28.54 9.70 -1.55
C TYR A 140 27.01 9.58 -1.46
N LEU A 141 26.28 10.03 -2.48
CA LEU A 141 24.82 9.93 -2.54
C LEU A 141 24.35 8.46 -2.55
N ASP A 142 25.03 7.58 -3.27
CA ASP A 142 24.73 6.15 -3.30
C ASP A 142 24.92 5.50 -1.91
N ILE A 143 25.99 5.86 -1.20
CA ILE A 143 26.22 5.42 0.19
C ILE A 143 25.10 5.94 1.11
N MET A 144 24.70 7.20 0.98
CA MET A 144 23.57 7.76 1.75
C MET A 144 22.27 6.99 1.47
N VAL A 145 22.01 6.64 0.20
CA VAL A 145 20.82 5.87 -0.20
C VAL A 145 20.87 4.46 0.38
N ILE A 146 22.02 3.78 0.34
CA ILE A 146 22.19 2.46 0.97
C ILE A 146 21.87 2.54 2.45
N PHE A 147 22.45 3.52 3.17
CA PHE A 147 22.21 3.71 4.59
C PHE A 147 20.72 3.99 4.89
N PHE A 148 20.09 4.87 4.12
CA PHE A 148 18.68 5.19 4.22
C PHE A 148 17.79 3.94 4.03
N ILE A 149 17.98 3.19 2.96
CA ILE A 149 17.19 1.99 2.64
C ILE A 149 17.41 0.90 3.71
N ALA A 150 18.65 0.71 4.17
CA ALA A 150 18.99 -0.31 5.14
C ALA A 150 18.44 0.00 6.55
N ARG A 151 18.54 1.26 6.99
CA ARG A 151 18.23 1.64 8.37
C ARG A 151 16.80 2.10 8.59
N SER A 152 16.13 2.59 7.55
CA SER A 152 14.78 3.16 7.66
C SER A 152 13.74 2.08 7.99
N GLN A 153 13.15 2.20 9.19
CA GLN A 153 12.04 1.35 9.60
C GLN A 153 10.84 1.54 8.65
N ARG A 154 10.51 2.78 8.28
CA ARG A 154 9.34 3.06 7.42
C ARG A 154 9.49 2.40 6.04
N VAL A 155 10.69 2.39 5.46
CA VAL A 155 10.96 1.70 4.19
C VAL A 155 10.73 0.20 4.32
N ARG A 156 11.24 -0.42 5.39
CA ARG A 156 11.01 -1.85 5.67
C ARG A 156 9.52 -2.16 5.81
N ASP A 157 8.80 -1.35 6.58
CA ASP A 157 7.38 -1.59 6.86
C ASP A 157 6.53 -1.42 5.58
N ILE A 158 6.84 -0.44 4.72
CA ILE A 158 6.21 -0.26 3.40
C ILE A 158 6.39 -1.50 2.50
N PHE A 159 7.60 -2.06 2.44
CA PHE A 159 7.87 -3.25 1.62
C PHE A 159 7.33 -4.55 2.24
N SER A 160 7.08 -4.58 3.55
CA SER A 160 6.43 -5.72 4.21
C SER A 160 4.93 -5.82 3.94
N GLN A 161 4.30 -4.70 3.51
CA GLN A 161 2.86 -4.64 3.32
C GLN A 161 2.48 -4.48 1.84
N TYR A 162 1.63 -5.39 1.38
CA TYR A 162 1.00 -5.36 0.07
C TYR A 162 -0.51 -5.57 0.24
N PRO A 163 -1.37 -4.99 -0.62
CA PRO A 163 -2.81 -5.24 -0.57
C PRO A 163 -3.11 -6.74 -0.57
N LYS A 164 -3.98 -7.19 0.34
CA LYS A 164 -4.42 -8.59 0.39
C LYS A 164 -5.21 -8.95 -0.87
N THR A 165 -5.36 -10.22 -1.18
CA THR A 165 -6.35 -10.65 -2.19
C THR A 165 -7.74 -10.75 -1.62
N GLU A 166 -8.74 -10.69 -2.50
CA GLU A 166 -10.13 -11.01 -2.16
C GLU A 166 -10.24 -12.35 -1.42
N GLU A 167 -9.60 -13.41 -1.93
CA GLU A 167 -9.60 -14.71 -1.26
C GLU A 167 -8.97 -14.66 0.13
N GLU A 168 -7.91 -13.88 0.34
CA GLU A 168 -7.29 -13.74 1.66
C GLU A 168 -8.21 -12.99 2.64
N GLU A 169 -8.96 -12.00 2.15
CA GLU A 169 -9.93 -11.26 2.95
C GLU A 169 -11.18 -12.10 3.23
N TRP A 170 -11.61 -12.92 2.28
CA TRP A 170 -12.68 -13.89 2.48
C TRP A 170 -12.30 -14.90 3.57
N GLN A 171 -11.13 -15.54 3.46
CA GLN A 171 -10.64 -16.48 4.48
C GLN A 171 -10.49 -15.81 5.85
N LEU A 172 -10.06 -14.55 5.89
CA LEU A 172 -9.99 -13.79 7.14
C LEU A 172 -11.38 -13.50 7.72
N SER A 173 -12.39 -13.25 6.88
CA SER A 173 -13.77 -13.09 7.32
C SER A 173 -14.36 -14.39 7.86
N LEU A 174 -14.07 -15.53 7.21
CA LEU A 174 -14.44 -16.88 7.67
C LEU A 174 -13.78 -17.21 9.00
N THR A 175 -12.49 -16.89 9.16
CA THR A 175 -11.75 -17.15 10.40
C THR A 175 -12.28 -16.31 11.56
N LYS A 176 -12.62 -15.03 11.31
CA LYS A 176 -13.21 -14.16 12.32
C LYS A 176 -14.65 -14.55 12.65
N ASN A 177 -15.40 -15.01 11.65
CA ASN A 177 -16.81 -15.41 11.74
C ASN A 177 -17.70 -14.43 12.53
N THR A 178 -17.59 -13.14 12.25
CA THR A 178 -18.40 -12.08 12.89
C THR A 178 -19.12 -11.27 11.84
N LEU A 179 -20.25 -10.67 12.21
CA LEU A 179 -21.02 -9.76 11.34
C LEU A 179 -20.14 -8.66 10.75
N LEU A 180 -19.36 -7.99 11.60
CA LEU A 180 -18.45 -6.92 11.17
C LEU A 180 -17.40 -7.41 10.17
N ALA A 181 -16.88 -8.64 10.33
CA ALA A 181 -15.89 -9.17 9.40
C ALA A 181 -16.47 -9.42 8.00
N TYR A 182 -17.67 -9.99 7.91
CA TYR A 182 -18.35 -10.22 6.64
C TYR A 182 -18.83 -8.92 6.00
N GLN A 183 -19.26 -7.93 6.78
CA GLN A 183 -19.63 -6.62 6.25
C GLN A 183 -18.41 -5.86 5.72
N ASN A 184 -17.31 -5.85 6.47
CA ASN A 184 -16.05 -5.28 5.99
C ASN A 184 -15.64 -5.94 4.66
N TYR A 185 -15.83 -7.25 4.52
CA TYR A 185 -15.58 -7.96 3.26
C TYR A 185 -16.51 -7.49 2.12
N LEU A 186 -17.79 -7.23 2.41
CA LEU A 186 -18.76 -6.74 1.42
C LEU A 186 -18.55 -5.27 1.04
N ASP A 187 -17.98 -4.45 1.92
CA ASP A 187 -17.69 -3.04 1.67
C ASP A 187 -16.54 -2.84 0.67
N ILE A 188 -15.74 -3.88 0.41
CA ILE A 188 -14.57 -3.83 -0.46
C ILE A 188 -14.98 -3.74 -1.95
N GLU A 189 -16.09 -4.36 -2.37
CA GLU A 189 -16.60 -4.18 -3.73
C GLU A 189 -18.07 -4.59 -3.91
N LEU A 190 -18.78 -3.92 -4.85
CA LEU A 190 -20.17 -4.22 -5.18
C LEU A 190 -20.38 -5.64 -5.79
N PHE A 191 -19.32 -6.29 -6.27
CA PHE A 191 -19.39 -7.59 -6.96
C PHE A 191 -18.24 -8.53 -6.56
N THR A 192 -18.13 -8.87 -5.27
CA THR A 192 -17.20 -9.91 -4.81
C THR A 192 -17.71 -11.32 -5.15
N GLN A 193 -16.80 -12.23 -5.49
CA GLN A 193 -17.07 -13.64 -5.81
C GLN A 193 -17.88 -14.32 -4.69
N HIS A 194 -17.49 -14.08 -3.43
CA HIS A 194 -18.15 -14.66 -2.25
C HIS A 194 -19.28 -13.80 -1.68
N ARG A 195 -19.82 -12.82 -2.43
CA ARG A 195 -20.87 -11.90 -1.95
C ARG A 195 -22.10 -12.63 -1.41
N ALA A 196 -22.64 -13.57 -2.19
CA ALA A 196 -23.83 -14.31 -1.81
C ALA A 196 -23.60 -15.14 -0.53
N GLU A 197 -22.43 -15.75 -0.41
CA GLU A 197 -22.04 -16.52 0.77
C GLU A 197 -21.86 -15.61 2.00
N ALA A 198 -21.21 -14.46 1.85
CA ALA A 198 -21.05 -13.48 2.92
C ALA A 198 -22.41 -12.95 3.41
N LEU A 199 -23.34 -12.65 2.51
CA LEU A 199 -24.70 -12.23 2.87
C LEU A 199 -25.45 -13.33 3.62
N LYS A 200 -25.35 -14.59 3.16
CA LYS A 200 -25.95 -15.74 3.85
C LYS A 200 -25.36 -15.95 5.26
N LYS A 201 -24.04 -15.78 5.41
CA LYS A 201 -23.36 -15.84 6.73
C LYS A 201 -23.84 -14.72 7.65
N ILE A 202 -24.00 -13.52 7.13
CA ILE A 202 -24.55 -12.39 7.88
C ILE A 202 -25.98 -12.68 8.33
N GLU A 203 -26.84 -13.17 7.43
CA GLU A 203 -28.23 -13.53 7.76
C GLU A 203 -28.26 -14.58 8.89
N THR A 204 -27.48 -15.65 8.75
CA THR A 204 -27.41 -16.74 9.75
C THR A 204 -26.98 -16.20 11.12
N LEU A 205 -25.85 -15.46 11.17
CA LEU A 205 -25.35 -14.90 12.42
C LEU A 205 -26.31 -13.87 13.03
N SER A 206 -27.03 -13.10 12.21
CA SER A 206 -28.01 -12.14 12.69
C SER A 206 -29.24 -12.82 13.31
N GLU A 207 -29.65 -13.96 12.76
CA GLU A 207 -30.74 -14.77 13.31
C GLU A 207 -30.31 -15.41 14.64
N ASP A 208 -29.10 -15.95 14.73
CA ASP A 208 -28.58 -16.52 15.98
C ASP A 208 -28.56 -15.49 17.12
N ILE A 209 -28.13 -14.25 16.85
CA ILE A 209 -28.13 -13.17 17.85
C ILE A 209 -29.56 -12.78 18.24
N TRP A 210 -30.50 -12.79 17.30
CA TRP A 210 -31.90 -12.55 17.61
C TRP A 210 -32.47 -13.63 18.54
N GLN A 211 -32.24 -14.90 18.22
CA GLN A 211 -32.69 -16.03 19.06
C GLN A 211 -32.09 -15.94 20.46
N GLN A 212 -30.81 -15.57 20.57
CA GLN A 212 -30.17 -15.34 21.87
C GLN A 212 -30.82 -14.18 22.63
N ALA A 213 -31.13 -13.06 21.98
CA ALA A 213 -31.82 -11.94 22.62
C ALA A 213 -33.23 -12.32 23.08
N GLN A 214 -33.93 -13.16 22.31
CA GLN A 214 -35.20 -13.74 22.74
C GLN A 214 -35.03 -14.63 23.96
N GLN A 215 -33.99 -15.46 24.05
CA GLN A 215 -33.75 -16.30 25.22
C GLN A 215 -33.36 -15.51 26.48
N GLU A 216 -32.54 -14.47 26.33
CA GLU A 216 -32.09 -13.63 27.44
C GLU A 216 -33.20 -12.72 27.99
N HIS A 217 -34.19 -12.35 27.17
CA HIS A 217 -35.33 -11.51 27.54
C HIS A 217 -34.97 -10.22 28.30
N SER A 218 -33.82 -9.61 28.00
CA SER A 218 -33.31 -8.43 28.69
C SER A 218 -33.23 -7.21 27.76
N ILE A 219 -33.31 -6.01 28.34
CA ILE A 219 -33.16 -4.74 27.61
C ILE A 219 -31.80 -4.73 26.89
N GLU A 220 -30.73 -5.11 27.59
CA GLU A 220 -29.36 -5.13 27.06
C GLU A 220 -29.21 -6.06 25.84
N ALA A 221 -29.87 -7.22 25.85
CA ALA A 221 -29.79 -8.17 24.75
C ALA A 221 -30.48 -7.66 23.48
N TYR A 222 -31.66 -7.06 23.62
CA TYR A 222 -32.37 -6.44 22.50
C TYR A 222 -31.64 -5.19 21.98
N GLN A 223 -31.04 -4.38 22.87
CA GLN A 223 -30.17 -3.27 22.47
C GLN A 223 -28.97 -3.76 21.66
N ARG A 224 -28.28 -4.81 22.12
CA ARG A 224 -27.15 -5.43 21.40
C ARG A 224 -27.53 -5.87 19.99
N TYR A 225 -28.71 -6.47 19.80
CA TYR A 225 -29.24 -6.81 18.47
C TYR A 225 -29.52 -5.56 17.62
N LEU A 226 -30.11 -4.53 18.23
CA LEU A 226 -30.42 -3.26 17.56
C LEU A 226 -29.20 -2.40 17.28
N ASP A 227 -28.08 -2.62 17.95
CA ASP A 227 -26.81 -1.93 17.69
C ASP A 227 -26.03 -2.55 16.53
N LEU A 228 -26.46 -3.70 16.03
CA LEU A 228 -25.82 -4.34 14.88
C LEU A 228 -25.86 -3.42 13.64
N PRO A 229 -24.84 -3.45 12.79
CA PRO A 229 -24.83 -2.71 11.52
C PRO A 229 -26.00 -3.08 10.57
N ILE A 230 -26.46 -2.09 9.81
CA ILE A 230 -27.87 -1.88 9.41
C ILE A 230 -28.43 -2.88 8.37
N THR A 231 -27.60 -3.63 7.65
CA THR A 231 -28.02 -4.31 6.41
C THR A 231 -28.99 -5.48 6.57
N HIS A 232 -29.21 -6.04 7.76
CA HIS A 232 -29.97 -7.30 7.91
C HIS A 232 -30.92 -7.40 9.12
N LYS A 233 -31.37 -6.29 9.71
CA LYS A 233 -32.27 -6.35 10.89
C LYS A 233 -33.71 -6.75 10.53
N LYS A 234 -33.91 -7.99 10.09
CA LYS A 234 -35.23 -8.58 9.79
C LYS A 234 -36.23 -8.39 10.93
N HIS A 235 -35.77 -8.55 12.17
CA HIS A 235 -36.60 -8.50 13.38
C HIS A 235 -36.53 -7.16 14.11
N ARG A 236 -36.12 -6.07 13.43
CA ARG A 236 -35.94 -4.75 14.05
C ARG A 236 -37.20 -4.27 14.76
N TYR A 237 -38.35 -4.41 14.10
CA TYR A 237 -39.63 -3.97 14.64
C TYR A 237 -39.99 -4.73 15.91
N GLU A 238 -39.87 -6.07 15.87
CA GLU A 238 -40.15 -6.94 17.01
C GLU A 238 -39.22 -6.65 18.19
N ALA A 239 -37.92 -6.44 17.92
CA ALA A 239 -36.94 -6.06 18.93
C ALA A 239 -37.30 -4.74 19.63
N ASN A 240 -37.71 -3.72 18.87
CA ASN A 240 -38.14 -2.43 19.42
C ASN A 240 -39.39 -2.59 20.31
N GLN A 241 -40.40 -3.35 19.86
CA GLN A 241 -41.60 -3.59 20.65
C GLN A 241 -41.30 -4.29 21.98
N ARG A 242 -40.44 -5.31 21.96
CA ARG A 242 -40.04 -6.02 23.18
C ARG A 242 -39.27 -5.13 24.14
N LEU A 243 -38.40 -4.28 23.61
CA LEU A 243 -37.64 -3.32 24.41
C LEU A 243 -38.55 -2.30 25.09
N GLU A 244 -39.55 -1.77 24.39
CA GLU A 244 -40.57 -0.86 24.98
C GLU A 244 -41.35 -1.54 26.11
N GLN A 245 -41.80 -2.79 25.89
CA GLN A 245 -42.53 -3.57 26.90
C GLN A 245 -41.71 -3.79 28.17
N LEU A 246 -40.46 -4.23 28.03
CA LEU A 246 -39.55 -4.46 29.17
C LEU A 246 -39.22 -3.16 29.91
N THR A 247 -39.02 -2.07 29.17
CA THR A 247 -38.76 -0.75 29.77
C THR A 247 -39.98 -0.25 30.55
N ALA A 248 -41.19 -0.44 30.03
CA ALA A 248 -42.42 -0.05 30.70
C ALA A 248 -42.67 -0.84 32.00
N GLN A 249 -42.35 -2.15 32.02
CA GLN A 249 -42.45 -2.97 33.23
C GLN A 249 -41.51 -2.48 34.33
N LEU A 250 -40.32 -2.01 33.97
CA LEU A 250 -39.31 -1.51 34.91
C LEU A 250 -39.71 -0.16 35.55
N HIS A 251 -40.59 0.61 34.89
CA HIS A 251 -41.07 1.91 35.36
C HIS A 251 -42.44 1.85 36.03
N GLN A 252 -43.06 0.67 36.20
CA GLN A 252 -44.28 0.58 37.01
C GLN A 252 -43.95 0.92 38.47
N PRO A 253 -44.66 1.87 39.10
CA PRO A 253 -44.42 2.23 40.49
C PRO A 253 -44.64 0.98 41.34
N ILE A 254 -43.70 0.74 42.27
CA ILE A 254 -43.87 -0.25 43.35
C ILE A 254 -45.07 0.26 44.17
N ASN A 255 -46.27 -0.15 43.80
CA ASN A 255 -47.45 0.03 44.62
C ASN A 255 -47.26 -0.92 45.80
N SER A 256 -46.69 -0.36 46.87
CA SER A 256 -46.67 -0.90 48.22
C SER A 256 -48.09 -1.26 48.62
N GLU A 257 -48.32 -2.56 48.87
CA GLU A 257 -49.37 -3.06 49.75
C GLU A 257 -49.26 -2.43 51.14
#